data_AF-A0A4Q3JTF5-F1
#
_entry.id   AF-A0A4Q3JTF5-F1
#
_cell.length_a   1.000
_cell.length_b   1.000
_cell.length_c   1.000
_cell.angle_alpha   90.00
_cell.angle_beta   90.00
_cell.angle_gamma   90.00
#
_symmetry.space_group_name_H-M   'P 1'
#
loop_
_entity.id
_entity.type
_entity.pdbx_description
1 polymer ?
#
loop_
_entity_poly.entity_id
_entity_poly.type
_entity_poly.pdbx_seq_one_letter_code
_entity_poly.pdbx_strand_id
1 'polypeptide(L)'
;MGLSSPRLSRALRSSARSLAVALSLATAVVTASAGCSDDDDDGGAAGSGGGATTRAVTIPFVARVADKAFACGQTYENLGTSKTTAKPLDFRLYVHDVRLVRAGGEEVPVTLDQDGTWQNGGVALLDFEDGTADCTDGDAALNTSIKGTVPDHDDYQGIAFRFGLPADRNHLDSATATAPLNIPAMWWSWQSGYKYLKLDLSTRRFKD
;
A
#
# COMPACT_ATOMS: atom_id res chain seq x y z
N MET A 1 26.04 37.36 -57.39
CA MET A 1 24.64 36.89 -57.55
C MET A 1 24.49 35.62 -56.73
N GLY A 2 23.84 35.73 -55.56
CA GLY A 2 23.87 34.72 -54.50
C GLY A 2 22.82 33.63 -54.65
N LEU A 3 23.25 32.40 -54.38
CA LEU A 3 22.42 31.21 -54.24
C LEU A 3 21.71 31.26 -52.87
N SER A 4 20.37 31.15 -52.88
CA SER A 4 19.56 31.03 -51.67
C SER A 4 18.73 29.75 -51.74
N SER A 5 19.10 28.77 -50.91
CA SER A 5 18.34 27.54 -50.68
C SER A 5 17.30 27.76 -49.58
N PRO A 6 16.05 27.28 -49.72
CA PRO A 6 15.12 27.23 -48.61
C PRO A 6 15.33 25.96 -47.76
N ARG A 7 15.54 26.15 -46.45
CA ARG A 7 15.57 25.08 -45.45
C ARG A 7 14.15 24.62 -45.14
N LEU A 8 13.86 23.33 -45.34
CA LEU A 8 12.66 22.66 -44.84
C LEU A 8 12.79 22.40 -43.34
N SER A 9 12.11 23.23 -42.52
CA SER A 9 11.96 23.00 -41.08
C SER A 9 10.82 22.00 -40.84
N ARG A 10 11.17 20.73 -40.61
CA ARG A 10 10.21 19.68 -40.22
C ARG A 10 9.99 19.76 -38.71
N ALA A 11 8.84 20.28 -38.28
CA ALA A 11 8.45 20.29 -36.88
C ALA A 11 8.19 18.85 -36.39
N LEU A 12 9.02 18.37 -35.46
CA LEU A 12 8.74 17.14 -34.72
C LEU A 12 7.58 17.39 -33.76
N ARG A 13 6.43 16.77 -34.04
CA ARG A 13 5.33 16.67 -33.07
C ARG A 13 5.70 15.59 -32.05
N SER A 14 6.10 16.01 -30.85
CA SER A 14 6.24 15.11 -29.70
C SER A 14 4.85 14.76 -29.19
N SER A 15 4.39 13.54 -29.47
CA SER A 15 3.17 12.99 -28.87
C SER A 15 3.54 12.41 -27.51
N ALA A 16 3.34 13.20 -26.46
CA ALA A 16 3.37 12.70 -25.09
C ALA A 16 2.16 11.78 -24.88
N ARG A 17 2.39 10.46 -24.94
CA ARG A 17 1.40 9.48 -24.50
C ARG A 17 1.51 9.34 -22.99
N SER A 18 0.57 9.94 -22.28
CA SER A 18 0.38 9.73 -20.85
C SER A 18 0.14 8.24 -20.60
N LEU A 19 1.04 7.59 -19.86
CA LEU A 19 0.84 6.24 -19.37
C LEU A 19 -0.16 6.32 -18.20
N ALA A 20 -1.39 5.88 -18.45
CA ALA A 20 -2.38 5.69 -17.41
C ALA A 20 -1.96 4.49 -16.54
N VAL A 21 -1.85 4.71 -15.24
CA VAL A 21 -1.71 3.66 -14.24
C VAL A 21 -3.03 2.92 -14.19
N ALA A 22 -3.05 1.66 -14.63
CA ALA A 22 -4.22 0.78 -14.52
C ALA A 22 -4.16 0.07 -13.16
N LEU A 23 -5.05 0.46 -12.25
CA LEU A 23 -5.30 -0.24 -11.00
C LEU A 23 -6.30 -1.37 -11.29
N SER A 24 -5.83 -2.61 -11.35
CA SER A 24 -6.70 -3.79 -11.47
C SER A 24 -7.06 -4.30 -10.07
N LEU A 25 -8.33 -4.13 -9.69
CA LEU A 25 -8.90 -4.75 -8.50
C LEU A 25 -9.09 -6.25 -8.75
N ALA A 26 -8.45 -7.09 -7.95
CA ALA A 26 -8.72 -8.52 -7.89
C ALA A 26 -9.93 -8.77 -6.96
N THR A 27 -10.88 -9.58 -7.43
CA THR A 27 -12.11 -9.95 -6.73
C THR A 27 -11.81 -10.68 -5.43
N ALA A 28 -12.30 -10.16 -4.30
CA ALA A 28 -12.24 -10.84 -3.02
C ALA A 28 -13.27 -11.99 -2.96
N VAL A 29 -12.82 -13.19 -2.62
CA VAL A 29 -13.70 -14.35 -2.34
C VAL A 29 -14.09 -14.31 -0.87
N VAL A 30 -15.39 -14.36 -0.59
CA VAL A 30 -15.99 -14.32 0.76
C VAL A 30 -16.36 -15.73 1.19
N THR A 31 -15.81 -16.20 2.32
CA THR A 31 -16.32 -17.38 3.03
C THR A 31 -17.07 -16.94 4.28
N ALA A 32 -18.38 -17.19 4.32
CA ALA A 32 -19.22 -16.96 5.49
C ALA A 32 -19.27 -18.24 6.35
N SER A 33 -18.91 -18.13 7.64
CA SER A 33 -19.24 -19.15 8.64
C SER A 33 -20.40 -18.64 9.49
N ALA A 34 -21.52 -19.37 9.46
CA ALA A 34 -22.64 -19.17 10.37
C ALA A 34 -22.26 -19.70 11.76
N GLY A 35 -22.32 -18.84 12.78
CA GLY A 35 -22.28 -19.21 14.19
C GLY A 35 -23.70 -19.42 14.72
N CYS A 36 -23.89 -20.45 15.55
CA CYS A 36 -25.15 -20.72 16.25
C CYS A 36 -25.18 -19.95 17.59
N SER A 37 -26.32 -19.35 17.91
CA SER A 37 -26.65 -18.76 19.22
C SER A 37 -27.14 -19.82 20.20
N ASP A 38 -26.80 -19.64 21.48
CA ASP A 38 -27.56 -20.15 22.62
C ASP A 38 -27.99 -18.94 23.47
N ASP A 39 -29.29 -18.88 23.79
CA ASP A 39 -29.99 -17.84 24.56
C ASP A 39 -29.91 -18.10 26.08
N ASP A 40 -29.84 -17.04 26.89
CA ASP A 40 -30.45 -16.95 28.25
C ASP A 40 -30.50 -15.48 28.75
N ASP A 41 -31.50 -15.19 29.58
CA ASP A 41 -32.31 -13.98 29.79
C ASP A 41 -31.76 -12.68 30.45
N ASP A 42 -32.60 -11.64 30.30
CA ASP A 42 -33.01 -10.57 31.24
C ASP A 42 -32.41 -9.14 31.20
N GLY A 43 -33.27 -8.20 30.75
CA GLY A 43 -33.53 -6.95 31.49
C GLY A 43 -32.85 -5.64 31.02
N GLY A 44 -33.52 -4.87 30.14
CA GLY A 44 -33.32 -3.41 30.06
C GLY A 44 -33.44 -2.79 28.66
N ALA A 45 -34.65 -2.35 28.27
CA ALA A 45 -34.85 -1.57 27.05
C ALA A 45 -34.82 -0.06 27.35
N ALA A 46 -33.85 0.67 26.77
CA ALA A 46 -34.06 1.96 26.11
C ALA A 46 -32.72 2.50 25.55
N GLY A 47 -32.50 2.26 24.26
CA GLY A 47 -31.37 2.79 23.51
C GLY A 47 -31.03 1.93 22.29
N SER A 48 -32.02 1.41 21.57
CA SER A 48 -31.79 0.68 20.32
C SER A 48 -31.44 1.68 19.22
N GLY A 49 -30.19 2.16 19.24
CA GLY A 49 -29.57 2.67 18.03
C GLY A 49 -29.44 1.46 17.11
N GLY A 50 -30.14 1.48 15.97
CA GLY A 50 -30.05 0.40 14.99
C GLY A 50 -28.59 0.12 14.71
N GLY A 51 -28.08 -1.00 15.23
CA GLY A 51 -26.70 -1.39 15.07
C GLY A 51 -26.49 -1.59 13.58
N ALA A 52 -25.79 -0.65 12.95
CA ALA A 52 -25.41 -0.80 11.56
C ALA A 52 -24.65 -2.12 11.48
N THR A 53 -25.14 -3.04 10.65
CA THR A 53 -24.45 -4.29 10.38
C THR A 53 -23.07 -3.94 9.83
N THR A 54 -22.06 -4.70 10.23
CA THR A 54 -20.70 -4.51 9.76
C THR A 54 -20.25 -5.74 9.00
N ARG A 55 -19.28 -5.55 8.11
CA ARG A 55 -18.64 -6.63 7.35
C ARG A 55 -17.13 -6.51 7.42
N ALA A 56 -16.48 -7.66 7.52
CA ALA A 56 -15.04 -7.76 7.37
C ALA A 56 -14.64 -7.47 5.91
N VAL A 57 -13.51 -6.79 5.74
CA VAL A 57 -12.92 -6.48 4.45
C VAL A 57 -11.44 -6.83 4.44
N THR A 58 -10.98 -7.31 3.29
CA THR A 58 -9.56 -7.48 2.98
C THR A 58 -9.30 -6.72 1.70
N ILE A 59 -8.40 -5.74 1.78
CA ILE A 59 -8.04 -4.83 0.72
C ILE A 59 -6.68 -5.26 0.19
N PRO A 60 -6.60 -5.92 -0.99
CA PRO A 60 -5.33 -6.38 -1.53
C PRO A 60 -4.53 -5.23 -2.16
N PHE A 61 -3.22 -5.27 -1.97
CA PHE A 61 -2.25 -4.40 -2.63
C PHE A 61 -1.28 -5.24 -3.45
N VAL A 62 -1.00 -4.80 -4.68
CA VAL A 62 -0.04 -5.45 -5.57
C VAL A 62 1.01 -4.43 -5.97
N ALA A 63 2.22 -4.63 -5.48
CA ALA A 63 3.39 -3.90 -5.94
C ALA A 63 3.73 -4.30 -7.38
N ARG A 64 3.87 -3.31 -8.27
CA ARG A 64 4.18 -3.53 -9.69
C ARG A 64 5.28 -2.60 -10.19
N VAL A 65 6.07 -3.13 -11.11
CA VAL A 65 7.01 -2.37 -11.94
C VAL A 65 6.55 -2.53 -13.38
N ALA A 66 5.92 -1.47 -13.90
CA ALA A 66 5.14 -1.53 -15.13
C ALA A 66 4.07 -2.66 -15.07
N ASP A 67 4.15 -3.64 -15.96
CA ASP A 67 3.24 -4.78 -16.04
C ASP A 67 3.65 -5.97 -15.14
N LYS A 68 4.88 -5.97 -14.62
CA LYS A 68 5.42 -7.07 -13.80
C LYS A 68 5.14 -6.85 -12.31
N ALA A 69 4.86 -7.93 -11.60
CA ALA A 69 4.82 -7.89 -10.13
C ALA A 69 6.22 -7.55 -9.58
N PHE A 70 6.25 -6.84 -8.46
CA PHE A 70 7.45 -6.69 -7.65
C PHE A 70 7.84 -8.03 -7.03
N ALA A 71 9.13 -8.36 -7.04
CA ALA A 71 9.69 -9.51 -6.35
C ALA A 71 11.17 -9.27 -6.06
N CYS A 72 11.63 -9.74 -4.90
CA CYS A 72 13.05 -9.79 -4.59
C CYS A 72 13.78 -10.74 -5.55
N GLY A 73 15.02 -10.40 -5.89
CA GLY A 73 15.83 -11.14 -6.87
C GLY A 73 15.44 -10.93 -8.34
N GLN A 74 14.30 -10.27 -8.62
CA GLN A 74 13.91 -9.94 -9.98
C GLN A 74 14.67 -8.73 -10.52
N THR A 75 15.14 -8.83 -11.77
CA THR A 75 15.73 -7.71 -12.50
C THR A 75 14.67 -7.01 -13.34
N TYR A 76 14.59 -5.68 -13.22
CA TYR A 76 13.72 -4.84 -14.02
C TYR A 76 14.56 -3.94 -14.93
N GLU A 77 14.23 -3.93 -16.22
CA GLU A 77 14.93 -3.15 -17.24
C GLU A 77 14.10 -1.94 -17.68
N ASN A 78 14.73 -1.03 -18.42
CA ASN A 78 14.07 0.13 -19.02
C ASN A 78 13.36 1.04 -17.99
N LEU A 79 13.89 1.11 -16.77
CA LEU A 79 13.34 1.97 -15.72
C LEU A 79 13.66 3.43 -16.01
N GLY A 80 12.62 4.26 -15.98
CA GLY A 80 12.72 5.71 -16.18
C GLY A 80 13.22 6.12 -17.56
N THR A 81 13.56 7.40 -17.70
CA THR A 81 14.04 7.98 -18.97
C THR A 81 15.45 7.55 -19.34
N SER A 82 16.27 7.16 -18.35
CA SER A 82 17.63 6.64 -18.54
C SER A 82 17.67 5.18 -19.00
N LYS A 83 16.53 4.49 -19.05
CA LYS A 83 16.41 3.06 -19.37
C LYS A 83 17.30 2.19 -18.47
N THR A 84 17.34 2.52 -17.19
CA THR A 84 18.21 1.83 -16.23
C THR A 84 17.69 0.42 -15.96
N THR A 85 18.62 -0.50 -15.69
CA THR A 85 18.31 -1.80 -15.12
C THR A 85 18.54 -1.77 -13.62
N ALA A 86 17.59 -2.28 -12.84
CA ALA A 86 17.70 -2.34 -11.38
C ALA A 86 17.15 -3.64 -10.79
N LYS A 87 17.62 -3.97 -9.60
CA LYS A 87 17.07 -5.01 -8.73
C LYS A 87 16.55 -4.40 -7.44
N PRO A 88 15.41 -4.84 -6.91
CA PRO A 88 14.93 -4.43 -5.61
C PRO A 88 15.83 -4.88 -4.46
N LEU A 89 15.90 -4.03 -3.44
CA LEU A 89 16.54 -4.29 -2.16
C LEU A 89 15.55 -4.18 -0.99
N ASP A 90 14.45 -3.45 -1.17
CA ASP A 90 13.42 -3.28 -0.13
C ASP A 90 12.17 -2.64 -0.77
N PHE A 91 10.98 -3.04 -0.34
CA PHE A 91 9.76 -2.27 -0.60
C PHE A 91 8.74 -2.41 0.52
N ARG A 92 8.72 -1.39 1.40
CA ARG A 92 7.82 -1.27 2.54
C ARG A 92 7.23 0.13 2.65
N LEU A 93 5.96 0.23 3.05
CA LEU A 93 5.34 1.52 3.31
C LEU A 93 4.32 1.47 4.45
N TYR A 94 4.23 2.57 5.19
CA TYR A 94 3.13 2.78 6.12
C TYR A 94 1.94 3.45 5.44
N VAL A 95 0.75 3.03 5.85
CA VAL A 95 -0.51 3.67 5.48
C VAL A 95 -1.40 3.83 6.72
N HIS A 96 -2.18 4.89 6.74
CA HIS A 96 -3.15 5.16 7.80
C HIS A 96 -4.38 5.90 7.25
N ASP A 97 -5.41 6.08 8.08
CA ASP A 97 -6.68 6.73 7.68
C ASP A 97 -7.28 6.05 6.43
N VAL A 98 -7.37 4.72 6.46
CA VAL A 98 -7.90 3.89 5.36
C VAL A 98 -9.41 4.03 5.31
N ARG A 99 -9.95 4.31 4.12
CA ARG A 99 -11.37 4.53 3.86
C ARG A 99 -11.81 3.85 2.58
N LEU A 100 -13.03 3.32 2.57
CA LEU A 100 -13.68 2.89 1.34
C LEU A 100 -14.57 4.01 0.81
N VAL A 101 -14.57 4.19 -0.50
CA VAL A 101 -15.37 5.22 -1.19
C VAL A 101 -16.59 4.56 -1.79
N ARG A 102 -17.78 5.03 -1.40
CA ARG A 102 -19.07 4.55 -1.92
C ARG A 102 -19.39 5.15 -3.29
N ALA A 103 -20.42 4.63 -3.97
CA ALA A 103 -20.84 5.10 -5.28
C ALA A 103 -21.19 6.60 -5.32
N GLY A 104 -21.75 7.11 -4.22
CA GLY A 104 -22.06 8.54 -4.04
C GLY A 104 -20.87 9.44 -3.69
N GLY A 105 -19.65 8.88 -3.54
CA GLY A 105 -18.45 9.61 -3.15
C GLY A 105 -18.26 9.78 -1.63
N GLU A 106 -19.14 9.21 -0.81
CA GLU A 106 -18.96 9.15 0.64
C GLU A 106 -17.74 8.29 0.99
N GLU A 107 -16.83 8.83 1.81
CA GLU A 107 -15.70 8.09 2.37
C GLU A 107 -16.08 7.50 3.73
N VAL A 108 -16.05 6.18 3.82
CA VAL A 108 -16.37 5.43 5.04
C VAL A 108 -15.07 4.90 5.66
N PRO A 109 -14.74 5.27 6.91
CA PRO A 109 -13.54 4.78 7.58
C PRO A 109 -13.54 3.25 7.74
N VAL A 110 -12.40 2.64 7.44
CA VAL A 110 -12.13 1.24 7.77
C VAL A 110 -11.59 1.17 9.20
N THR A 111 -12.24 0.40 10.04
CA THR A 111 -11.69 0.04 11.35
C THR A 111 -10.67 -1.07 11.14
N LEU A 112 -9.38 -0.75 11.19
CA LEU A 112 -8.32 -1.74 10.96
C LEU A 112 -8.30 -2.82 12.05
N ASP A 113 -8.07 -4.06 11.63
CA ASP A 113 -7.82 -5.15 12.57
C ASP A 113 -6.55 -4.88 13.37
N GLN A 114 -6.58 -5.22 14.67
CA GLN A 114 -5.45 -5.05 15.59
C GLN A 114 -4.70 -6.38 15.72
N ASP A 115 -3.96 -6.75 14.68
CA ASP A 115 -3.27 -8.06 14.62
C ASP A 115 -1.95 -8.10 15.42
N GLY A 116 -1.48 -6.93 15.89
CA GLY A 116 -0.26 -6.82 16.68
C GLY A 116 1.03 -7.17 15.92
N THR A 117 0.97 -7.26 14.59
CA THR A 117 2.10 -7.61 13.71
C THR A 117 2.24 -6.61 12.57
N TRP A 118 1.21 -6.47 11.73
CA TRP A 118 1.22 -5.59 10.56
C TRP A 118 0.32 -4.38 10.74
N GLN A 119 -0.65 -4.47 11.64
CA GLN A 119 -1.67 -3.46 11.85
C GLN A 119 -1.92 -3.23 13.33
N ASN A 120 -1.77 -1.98 13.75
CA ASN A 120 -2.05 -1.58 15.13
C ASN A 120 -2.26 -0.08 15.22
N GLY A 121 -3.17 0.36 16.09
CA GLY A 121 -3.39 1.78 16.38
C GLY A 121 -3.76 2.63 15.16
N GLY A 122 -4.46 2.04 14.18
CA GLY A 122 -4.89 2.72 12.95
C GLY A 122 -3.80 2.89 11.89
N VAL A 123 -2.65 2.22 12.07
CA VAL A 123 -1.56 2.15 11.09
C VAL A 123 -1.45 0.72 10.57
N ALA A 124 -1.20 0.57 9.27
CA ALA A 124 -0.78 -0.68 8.65
C ALA A 124 0.58 -0.50 7.97
N LEU A 125 1.45 -1.51 8.08
CA LEU A 125 2.65 -1.64 7.27
C LEU A 125 2.37 -2.62 6.13
N LEU A 126 2.48 -2.13 4.90
CA LEU A 126 2.52 -2.99 3.72
C LEU A 126 3.97 -3.39 3.46
N ASP A 127 4.17 -4.69 3.25
CA ASP A 127 5.47 -5.31 3.05
C ASP A 127 5.45 -6.22 1.81
N PHE A 128 6.30 -5.88 0.84
CA PHE A 128 6.43 -6.58 -0.44
C PHE A 128 7.80 -7.22 -0.63
N GLU A 129 8.72 -7.04 0.31
CA GLU A 129 10.02 -7.71 0.30
C GLU A 129 9.97 -8.95 1.17
N ASP A 130 10.56 -10.05 0.71
CA ASP A 130 10.44 -11.37 1.35
C ASP A 130 11.78 -11.82 1.97
N GLY A 131 12.69 -10.88 2.27
CA GLY A 131 13.98 -11.21 2.85
C GLY A 131 14.91 -12.04 1.94
N THR A 132 14.52 -12.31 0.68
CA THR A 132 15.29 -13.17 -0.23
C THR A 132 16.19 -12.39 -1.17
N ALA A 133 17.17 -13.08 -1.76
CA ALA A 133 18.09 -12.54 -2.75
C ALA A 133 18.76 -11.22 -2.28
N ASP A 134 18.54 -10.12 -3.00
CA ASP A 134 19.14 -8.82 -2.69
C ASP A 134 18.34 -8.03 -1.61
N CYS A 135 17.18 -8.53 -1.15
CA CYS A 135 16.36 -7.93 -0.10
C CYS A 135 16.82 -8.36 1.30
N THR A 136 18.05 -8.03 1.69
CA THR A 136 18.66 -8.59 2.91
C THR A 136 18.29 -7.87 4.22
N ASP A 137 17.59 -6.74 4.15
CA ASP A 137 17.20 -5.90 5.30
C ASP A 137 15.80 -6.25 5.86
N GLY A 138 15.27 -7.41 5.45
CA GLY A 138 13.90 -7.84 5.72
C GLY A 138 13.79 -9.26 6.26
N ASP A 139 12.58 -9.80 6.22
CA ASP A 139 12.28 -11.17 6.61
C ASP A 139 11.32 -11.85 5.62
N ALA A 140 11.07 -13.15 5.81
CA ALA A 140 10.27 -13.95 4.88
C ALA A 140 8.76 -13.60 4.87
N ALA A 141 8.28 -12.85 5.86
CA ALA A 141 6.88 -12.55 6.00
C ALA A 141 6.50 -11.35 5.14
N LEU A 142 5.36 -11.47 4.45
CA LEU A 142 4.81 -10.42 3.60
C LEU A 142 3.51 -9.91 4.20
N ASN A 143 3.21 -8.63 3.97
CA ASN A 143 1.88 -8.09 4.16
C ASN A 143 1.43 -7.29 2.94
N THR A 144 0.72 -7.98 2.05
CA THR A 144 0.21 -7.42 0.80
C THR A 144 -1.28 -7.07 0.88
N SER A 145 -1.82 -6.91 2.09
CA SER A 145 -3.22 -6.57 2.28
C SER A 145 -3.45 -5.73 3.53
N ILE A 146 -4.54 -4.97 3.52
CA ILE A 146 -5.08 -4.32 4.71
C ILE A 146 -6.37 -5.04 5.10
N LYS A 147 -6.51 -5.38 6.37
CA LYS A 147 -7.70 -6.04 6.92
C LYS A 147 -8.41 -5.15 7.92
N GLY A 148 -9.73 -5.22 7.92
CA GLY A 148 -10.52 -4.41 8.82
C GLY A 148 -12.01 -4.68 8.68
N THR A 149 -12.78 -3.77 9.26
CA THR A 149 -14.24 -3.83 9.29
C THR A 149 -14.83 -2.49 8.86
N VAL A 150 -15.93 -2.55 8.11
CA VAL A 150 -16.71 -1.39 7.66
C VAL A 150 -18.21 -1.64 7.87
N PRO A 151 -19.05 -0.59 7.92
CA PRO A 151 -20.49 -0.71 7.76
C PRO A 151 -20.85 -1.51 6.49
N ASP A 152 -21.92 -2.29 6.57
CA ASP A 152 -22.36 -3.14 5.48
C ASP A 152 -23.04 -2.32 4.38
N HIS A 153 -22.29 -2.10 3.30
CA HIS A 153 -22.73 -1.44 2.09
C HIS A 153 -22.24 -2.24 0.88
N ASP A 154 -23.08 -2.33 -0.15
CA ASP A 154 -22.77 -3.05 -1.39
C ASP A 154 -22.19 -2.15 -2.48
N ASP A 155 -22.10 -0.84 -2.24
CA ASP A 155 -21.73 0.18 -3.24
C ASP A 155 -20.32 0.76 -3.04
N TYR A 156 -19.43 0.08 -2.31
CA TYR A 156 -18.02 0.45 -2.24
C TYR A 156 -17.33 0.24 -3.60
N GLN A 157 -16.74 1.31 -4.15
CA GLN A 157 -16.12 1.31 -5.49
C GLN A 157 -14.71 1.93 -5.53
N GLY A 158 -14.21 2.41 -4.40
CA GLY A 158 -12.89 3.03 -4.32
C GLY A 158 -12.27 2.92 -2.94
N ILE A 159 -11.03 3.38 -2.85
CA ILE A 159 -10.26 3.43 -1.61
C ILE A 159 -9.56 4.79 -1.52
N ALA A 160 -9.51 5.35 -0.31
CA ALA A 160 -8.67 6.47 0.05
C ALA A 160 -7.84 6.08 1.28
N PHE A 161 -6.58 6.53 1.33
CA PHE A 161 -5.70 6.35 2.48
C PHE A 161 -4.62 7.42 2.46
N ARG A 162 -3.99 7.63 3.61
CA ARG A 162 -2.81 8.49 3.73
C ARG A 162 -1.55 7.65 3.72
N PHE A 163 -0.58 8.11 2.93
CA PHE A 163 0.76 7.55 2.88
C PHE A 163 1.59 8.08 4.05
N GLY A 164 2.10 7.20 4.91
CA GLY A 164 2.92 7.55 6.07
C GLY A 164 2.26 7.24 7.41
N LEU A 165 2.53 8.07 8.43
CA LEU A 165 2.05 7.89 9.80
C LEU A 165 1.30 9.14 10.31
N PRO A 166 0.35 8.95 11.26
CA PRO A 166 -0.14 10.04 12.09
C PRO A 166 1.00 10.79 12.80
N ALA A 167 0.85 12.10 12.98
CA ALA A 167 1.91 12.95 13.53
C ALA A 167 2.33 12.56 14.96
N ASP A 168 1.38 12.08 15.77
CA ASP A 168 1.58 11.56 17.13
C ASP A 168 2.30 10.21 17.16
N ARG A 169 2.42 9.53 16.01
CA ARG A 169 3.10 8.23 15.87
C ARG A 169 4.49 8.34 15.23
N ASN A 170 4.78 9.40 14.48
CA ASN A 170 6.01 9.50 13.69
C ASN A 170 7.31 9.60 14.52
N HIS A 171 7.25 10.06 15.77
CA HIS A 171 8.42 10.27 16.62
C HIS A 171 8.36 9.49 17.93
N LEU A 172 7.67 8.34 17.93
CA LEU A 172 7.73 7.42 19.07
C LEU A 172 9.15 6.87 19.24
N ASP A 173 9.47 6.45 20.46
CA ASP A 173 10.75 5.81 20.73
C ASP A 173 10.81 4.42 20.08
N SER A 174 11.64 4.28 19.05
CA SER A 174 11.85 3.02 18.34
C SER A 174 12.31 1.86 19.22
N ALA A 175 12.91 2.11 20.39
CA ALA A 175 13.36 1.05 21.29
C ALA A 175 12.21 0.38 22.06
N THR A 176 11.06 1.06 22.17
CA THR A 176 9.90 0.60 22.94
C THR A 176 8.61 0.56 22.12
N ALA A 177 8.63 1.08 20.90
CA ALA A 177 7.51 1.00 19.97
C ALA A 177 7.10 -0.46 19.72
N THR A 178 5.79 -0.69 19.64
CA THR A 178 5.22 -1.98 19.28
C THR A 178 5.03 -2.07 17.77
N ALA A 179 4.76 -3.28 17.29
CA ALA A 179 4.40 -3.48 15.89
C ALA A 179 3.19 -2.62 15.46
N PRO A 180 3.16 -2.14 14.20
CA PRO A 180 4.17 -2.37 13.15
C PRO A 180 5.36 -1.40 13.19
N LEU A 181 5.50 -0.58 14.25
CA LEU A 181 6.51 0.48 14.37
C LEU A 181 7.82 0.02 15.02
N ASN A 182 8.01 -1.28 15.20
CA ASN A 182 9.18 -1.89 15.84
C ASN A 182 10.19 -2.45 14.83
N ILE A 183 10.15 -2.00 13.57
CA ILE A 183 11.04 -2.45 12.50
C ILE A 183 12.22 -1.48 12.35
N PRO A 184 13.46 -1.87 12.74
CA PRO A 184 14.61 -0.97 12.73
C PRO A 184 14.91 -0.39 11.34
N ALA A 185 14.72 -1.18 10.27
CA ALA A 185 14.91 -0.73 8.90
C ALA A 185 13.98 0.42 8.50
N MET A 186 12.82 0.54 9.16
CA MET A 186 11.84 1.61 8.95
C MET A 186 12.04 2.80 9.90
N TRP A 187 13.04 2.78 10.79
CA TRP A 187 13.41 3.92 11.63
C TRP A 187 14.50 4.79 10.98
N TRP A 188 14.39 6.11 11.09
CA TRP A 188 15.35 7.08 10.57
C TRP A 188 16.01 7.84 11.71
N SER A 189 17.18 7.35 12.14
CA SER A 189 17.90 7.87 13.31
C SER A 189 18.23 9.36 13.23
N TRP A 190 18.58 9.87 12.05
CA TRP A 190 18.94 11.29 11.88
C TRP A 190 17.75 12.22 12.10
N GLN A 191 16.56 11.78 11.70
CA GLN A 191 15.34 12.55 11.87
C GLN A 191 14.58 12.20 13.14
N SER A 192 15.11 11.25 13.93
CA SER A 192 14.47 10.73 15.13
C SER A 192 13.00 10.37 14.90
N GLY A 193 12.71 9.76 13.75
CA GLY A 193 11.35 9.42 13.32
C GLY A 193 11.32 8.29 12.31
N TYR A 194 10.15 7.92 11.84
CA TYR A 194 9.98 6.78 10.92
C TYR A 194 10.11 7.17 9.45
N LYS A 195 10.63 6.24 8.65
CA LYS A 195 10.51 6.28 7.20
C LYS A 195 9.10 5.88 6.82
N TYR A 196 8.42 6.70 6.02
CA TYR A 196 7.09 6.35 5.50
C TYR A 196 7.15 5.38 4.31
N LEU A 197 8.24 5.44 3.56
CA LEU A 197 8.60 4.55 2.46
C LEU A 197 10.02 4.03 2.70
N LYS A 198 10.24 2.76 2.44
CA LYS A 198 11.54 2.27 2.02
C LYS A 198 11.35 1.60 0.66
N LEU A 199 12.01 2.16 -0.36
CA LEU A 199 12.04 1.62 -1.71
C LEU A 199 13.47 1.75 -2.21
N ASP A 200 14.22 0.68 -2.05
CA ASP A 200 15.64 0.66 -2.34
C ASP A 200 15.91 -0.22 -3.57
N LEU A 201 16.75 0.29 -4.47
CA LEU A 201 17.08 -0.36 -5.74
C LEU A 201 18.59 -0.34 -5.96
N SER A 202 19.15 -1.46 -6.42
CA SER A 202 20.52 -1.52 -6.92
C SER A 202 20.53 -1.39 -8.44
N THR A 203 21.27 -0.40 -8.96
CA THR A 203 21.41 -0.14 -10.40
C THR A 203 22.81 -0.49 -10.93
N ARG A 204 23.62 -1.23 -10.17
CA ARG A 204 24.98 -1.58 -10.60
C ARG A 204 24.91 -2.44 -11.85
N ARG A 205 25.91 -2.33 -12.75
CA ARG A 205 26.06 -3.33 -13.83
C ARG A 205 26.27 -4.68 -13.16
N PHE A 206 25.25 -5.53 -13.23
CA PHE A 206 25.35 -6.92 -12.80
C PHE A 206 26.47 -7.53 -13.64
N LYS A 207 27.56 -7.93 -12.99
CA LYS A 207 28.64 -8.63 -13.66
C LYS A 207 28.15 -10.07 -13.78
N ASP A 208 27.87 -10.48 -15.01
CA ASP A 208 27.54 -11.87 -15.36
C ASP A 208 28.59 -12.84 -14.81
#